data_AF-A0A251UJ57-F1
#
_entry.id   AF-A0A251UJ57-F1
#
_cell.length_a   1.000
_cell.length_b   1.000
_cell.length_c   1.000
_cell.angle_alpha   90.00
_cell.angle_beta   90.00
_cell.angle_gamma   90.00
#
_symmetry.space_group_name_H-M   'P 1'
#
loop_
_entity.id
_entity.type
_entity.pdbx_description
1 polymer ?
#
loop_
_entity_poly.entity_id
_entity_poly.type
_entity_poly.pdbx_seq_one_letter_code
_entity_poly.pdbx_strand_id
1 'polypeptide(L)'
;MSFYIGREASKLWKRICAETTTEINLLLENWKYILGGLICQYIHGLAARGVHYFHHPGPILQDTGFFLLPELGQDRAYVSESVFTFVFLSFFLWTFHPFIFKSKKIYTVLIWCRVLAFLVACQILRIITFYSTILPGPNYHCREGSRRATLPRPDNLFEVLLIIPRGVLYGCGDLIFSSHMIFSLVFVRTYQKYGTRRFIKQCAWLVVVVQSLLIIASRKHYTVDVVVAWYTVNLVVFFVDHKLPG
;
A
#
# COMPACT_ATOMS: atom_id res chain seq x y z
N MET A 1 9.01 10.64 -43.43
CA MET A 1 8.73 10.74 -41.98
C MET A 1 7.41 10.05 -41.60
N SER A 2 6.29 10.34 -42.27
CA SER A 2 4.97 9.70 -42.00
C SER A 2 4.96 8.16 -42.11
N PHE A 3 5.56 7.59 -43.16
CA PHE A 3 5.64 6.13 -43.35
C PHE A 3 6.41 5.37 -42.26
N TYR A 4 7.44 5.99 -41.66
CA TYR A 4 8.25 5.36 -40.61
C TYR A 4 7.48 5.33 -39.28
N ILE A 5 6.71 6.39 -39.00
CA ILE A 5 5.83 6.49 -37.83
C ILE A 5 4.70 5.45 -37.90
N GLY A 6 4.06 5.29 -39.07
CA GLY A 6 3.02 4.28 -39.26
C GLY A 6 3.51 2.84 -39.06
N ARG A 7 4.76 2.55 -39.47
CA ARG A 7 5.37 1.22 -39.31
C ARG A 7 5.72 0.90 -37.85
N GLU A 8 6.23 1.87 -37.10
CA GLU A 8 6.51 1.71 -35.66
C GLU A 8 5.23 1.62 -34.84
N ALA A 9 4.20 2.40 -35.16
CA ALA A 9 2.87 2.29 -34.54
C ALA A 9 2.24 0.90 -34.78
N SER A 10 2.34 0.38 -36.01
CA SER A 10 1.85 -0.97 -36.35
C SER A 10 2.58 -2.08 -35.58
N LYS A 11 3.90 -1.96 -35.38
CA LYS A 11 4.69 -2.91 -34.58
C LYS A 11 4.32 -2.84 -33.09
N LEU A 12 4.17 -1.65 -32.53
CA LEU A 12 3.75 -1.45 -31.15
C LEU A 12 2.34 -2.01 -30.92
N TRP A 13 1.40 -1.75 -31.84
CA TRP A 13 0.04 -2.27 -31.77
C TRP A 13 -0.01 -3.79 -31.77
N LYS A 14 0.66 -4.45 -32.73
CA LYS A 14 0.74 -5.92 -32.79
C LYS A 14 1.29 -6.52 -31.51
N ARG A 15 2.24 -5.82 -30.89
CA ARG A 15 2.83 -6.24 -29.62
C ARG A 15 1.86 -6.08 -28.46
N ILE A 16 1.22 -4.92 -28.33
CA ILE A 16 0.20 -4.70 -27.30
C ILE A 16 -0.85 -5.79 -27.40
N CYS A 17 -1.32 -6.13 -28.61
CA CYS A 17 -2.26 -7.23 -28.81
C CYS A 17 -1.70 -8.58 -28.30
N ALA A 18 -0.48 -8.96 -28.69
CA ALA A 18 0.12 -10.23 -28.29
C ALA A 18 0.35 -10.36 -26.77
N GLU A 19 0.88 -9.31 -26.14
CA GLU A 19 1.08 -9.27 -24.67
C GLU A 19 -0.28 -9.29 -23.96
N THR A 20 -1.28 -8.55 -24.48
CA THR A 20 -2.64 -8.54 -23.92
C THR A 20 -3.30 -9.91 -23.99
N THR A 21 -3.18 -10.63 -25.11
CA THR A 21 -3.70 -12.00 -25.21
C THR A 21 -3.04 -12.93 -24.19
N THR A 22 -1.72 -12.81 -24.01
CA THR A 22 -0.98 -13.62 -23.04
C THR A 22 -1.41 -13.30 -21.60
N GLU A 23 -1.53 -12.03 -21.26
CA GLU A 23 -1.96 -11.57 -19.93
C GLU A 23 -3.41 -11.93 -19.64
N ILE A 24 -4.31 -11.90 -20.63
CA ILE A 24 -5.69 -12.37 -20.48
C ILE A 24 -5.72 -13.87 -20.17
N ASN A 25 -4.93 -14.69 -20.86
CA ASN A 25 -4.86 -16.12 -20.58
C ASN A 25 -4.33 -16.38 -19.16
N LEU A 26 -3.25 -15.69 -18.75
CA LEU A 26 -2.73 -15.78 -17.39
C LEU A 26 -3.74 -15.31 -16.34
N LEU A 27 -4.50 -14.26 -16.64
CA LEU A 27 -5.56 -13.75 -15.78
C LEU A 27 -6.67 -14.78 -15.62
N LEU A 28 -7.11 -15.42 -16.71
CA LEU A 28 -8.14 -16.47 -16.68
C LEU A 28 -7.67 -17.72 -15.93
N GLU A 29 -6.38 -18.01 -15.90
CA GLU A 29 -5.81 -19.10 -15.10
C GLU A 29 -5.73 -18.73 -13.61
N ASN A 30 -5.40 -17.47 -13.29
CA ASN A 30 -5.07 -17.02 -11.94
C ASN A 30 -6.13 -16.10 -11.28
N TRP A 31 -7.29 -15.90 -11.91
CA TRP A 31 -8.30 -14.92 -11.46
C TRP A 31 -8.75 -15.14 -10.02
N LYS A 32 -8.79 -16.39 -9.56
CA LYS A 32 -9.17 -16.75 -8.18
C LYS A 32 -8.22 -16.13 -7.15
N TYR A 33 -6.92 -16.10 -7.43
CA TYR A 33 -5.93 -15.48 -6.54
C TYR A 33 -6.10 -13.97 -6.49
N ILE A 34 -6.33 -13.34 -7.65
CA ILE A 34 -6.55 -11.89 -7.71
C ILE A 34 -7.85 -11.52 -7.01
N LEU A 35 -8.94 -12.22 -7.30
CA LEU A 35 -10.23 -12.00 -6.66
C LEU A 35 -10.14 -12.21 -5.15
N GLY A 36 -9.50 -13.30 -4.70
CA GLY A 36 -9.27 -13.55 -3.27
C GLY A 36 -8.46 -12.42 -2.62
N GLY A 37 -7.41 -11.94 -3.30
CA GLY A 37 -6.63 -10.78 -2.88
C GLY A 37 -7.47 -9.51 -2.73
N LEU A 38 -8.31 -9.19 -3.73
CA LEU A 38 -9.20 -8.03 -3.70
C LEU A 38 -10.27 -8.13 -2.60
N ILE A 39 -10.85 -9.30 -2.40
CA ILE A 39 -11.80 -9.56 -1.30
C ILE A 39 -11.11 -9.33 0.05
N CYS A 40 -9.88 -9.82 0.22
CA CYS A 40 -9.13 -9.59 1.45
C CYS A 40 -8.78 -8.10 1.66
N GLN A 41 -8.44 -7.36 0.61
CA GLN A 41 -8.25 -5.90 0.68
C GLN A 41 -9.51 -5.19 1.19
N TYR A 42 -10.67 -5.61 0.68
CA TYR A 42 -11.96 -5.08 1.11
C TYR A 42 -12.25 -5.42 2.57
N ILE A 43 -12.05 -6.67 2.98
CA ILE A 43 -12.20 -7.11 4.39
C ILE A 43 -11.26 -6.30 5.30
N HIS A 44 -10.01 -6.09 4.90
CA HIS A 44 -9.08 -5.25 5.64
C HIS A 44 -9.58 -3.80 5.78
N GLY A 45 -10.15 -3.21 4.72
CA GLY A 45 -10.77 -1.89 4.78
C GLY A 45 -11.96 -1.83 5.75
N LEU A 46 -12.81 -2.86 5.74
CA LEU A 46 -13.92 -3.00 6.70
C LEU A 46 -13.40 -3.12 8.13
N ALA A 47 -12.37 -3.93 8.36
CA ALA A 47 -11.73 -4.12 9.66
C ALA A 47 -11.13 -2.81 10.19
N ALA A 48 -10.40 -2.06 9.36
CA ALA A 48 -9.83 -0.77 9.73
C ALA A 48 -10.91 0.25 10.12
N ARG A 49 -12.02 0.28 9.38
CA ARG A 49 -13.19 1.09 9.74
C ARG A 49 -13.87 0.59 11.01
N GLY A 50 -13.95 -0.73 11.19
CA GLY A 50 -14.49 -1.37 12.38
C GLY A 50 -13.79 -0.90 13.64
N VAL A 51 -12.45 -0.87 13.63
CA VAL A 51 -11.65 -0.36 14.75
C VAL A 51 -11.87 1.13 15.02
N HIS A 52 -12.14 1.94 14.00
CA HIS A 52 -12.46 3.36 14.21
C HIS A 52 -13.73 3.56 15.05
N TYR A 53 -14.72 2.65 14.99
CA TYR A 53 -15.87 2.71 15.91
C TYR A 53 -15.48 2.44 17.37
N PHE A 54 -14.42 1.67 17.60
CA PHE A 54 -13.89 1.38 18.94
C PHE A 54 -12.77 2.34 19.36
N HIS A 55 -12.38 3.28 18.51
CA HIS A 55 -11.33 4.25 18.81
C HIS A 55 -11.83 5.24 19.85
N HIS A 56 -11.11 5.32 20.96
CA HIS A 56 -11.30 6.34 21.99
C HIS A 56 -10.15 7.34 21.92
N PRO A 57 -10.43 8.64 21.75
CA PRO A 57 -9.39 9.65 21.78
C PRO A 57 -8.79 9.70 23.20
N GLY A 58 -7.48 9.91 23.25
CA GLY A 58 -6.72 9.97 24.49
C GLY A 58 -5.44 10.77 24.29
N PRO A 59 -4.63 10.93 25.34
CA PRO A 59 -3.34 11.59 25.24
C PRO A 59 -2.42 10.86 24.26
N ILE A 60 -1.63 11.62 23.51
CA ILE A 60 -0.66 11.08 22.56
C ILE A 60 0.39 10.27 23.33
N LEU A 61 0.68 9.06 22.86
CA LEU A 61 1.70 8.21 23.48
C LEU A 61 3.09 8.82 23.31
N GLN A 62 3.95 8.56 24.29
CA GLN A 62 5.35 8.94 24.19
C GLN A 62 6.03 8.15 23.07
N ASP A 63 6.55 8.87 22.08
CA ASP A 63 7.15 8.27 20.90
C ASP A 63 8.52 8.90 20.61
N THR A 64 9.53 8.06 20.44
CA THR A 64 10.92 8.52 20.26
C THR A 64 11.11 9.21 18.92
N GLY A 65 10.47 8.72 17.85
CA GLY A 65 10.54 9.41 16.56
C GLY A 65 9.83 10.75 16.59
N PHE A 66 8.83 10.92 17.46
CA PHE A 66 8.20 12.22 17.63
C PHE A 66 9.07 13.26 18.32
N PHE A 67 9.96 12.81 19.21
CA PHE A 67 10.97 13.65 19.84
C PHE A 67 12.13 13.98 18.87
N LEU A 68 12.55 13.02 18.06
CA LEU A 68 13.70 13.17 17.16
C LEU A 68 13.37 13.95 15.88
N LEU A 69 12.14 13.82 15.35
CA LEU A 69 11.74 14.44 14.10
C LEU A 69 10.89 15.69 14.34
N PRO A 70 11.20 16.81 13.65
CA PRO A 70 10.38 18.00 13.74
C PRO A 70 8.99 17.73 13.16
N GLU A 71 7.98 18.28 13.81
CA GLU A 71 6.60 18.17 13.37
C GLU A 71 6.38 18.99 12.08
N LEU A 72 5.80 18.37 11.04
CA LEU A 72 5.50 19.06 9.79
C LEU A 72 4.36 20.08 9.91
N GLY A 73 3.47 19.87 10.87
CA GLY A 73 2.24 20.63 11.05
C GLY A 73 1.08 20.12 10.19
N GLN A 74 -0.15 20.49 10.58
CA GLN A 74 -1.38 20.05 9.93
C GLN A 74 -1.45 20.46 8.46
N ASP A 75 -0.96 21.66 8.12
CA ASP A 75 -0.98 22.19 6.74
C ASP A 75 -0.11 21.37 5.78
N ARG A 76 0.95 20.72 6.29
CA ARG A 76 1.88 19.92 5.48
C ARG A 76 1.69 18.41 5.67
N ALA A 77 0.66 17.99 6.39
CA ALA A 77 0.37 16.56 6.61
C ALA A 77 0.07 15.80 5.31
N TYR A 78 -0.32 16.49 4.23
CA TYR A 78 -0.54 15.90 2.91
C TYR A 78 0.76 15.42 2.23
N VAL A 79 1.93 15.96 2.61
CA VAL A 79 3.21 15.65 1.94
C VAL A 79 3.52 14.15 1.99
N SER A 80 3.28 13.50 3.13
CA SER A 80 3.49 12.05 3.23
C SER A 80 2.51 11.23 2.39
N GLU A 81 1.26 11.70 2.19
CA GLU A 81 0.32 11.06 1.24
C GLU A 81 0.77 11.24 -0.21
N SER A 82 1.28 12.42 -0.56
CA SER A 82 1.76 12.71 -1.91
C SER A 82 2.94 11.82 -2.27
N VAL A 83 3.89 11.61 -1.35
CA VAL A 83 5.01 10.69 -1.55
C VAL A 83 4.51 9.24 -1.70
N PHE A 84 3.58 8.80 -0.84
CA PHE A 84 2.99 7.47 -0.97
C PHE A 84 2.29 7.27 -2.31
N THR A 85 1.47 8.24 -2.72
CA THR A 85 0.75 8.21 -3.99
C THR A 85 1.72 8.20 -5.17
N PHE A 86 2.82 8.95 -5.10
CA PHE A 86 3.89 8.90 -6.08
C PHE A 86 4.52 7.50 -6.17
N VAL A 87 4.84 6.86 -5.03
CA VAL A 87 5.37 5.49 -5.00
C VAL A 87 4.37 4.51 -5.60
N PHE A 88 3.10 4.60 -5.20
CA PHE A 88 2.03 3.73 -5.67
C PHE A 88 1.83 3.84 -7.19
N LEU A 89 1.66 5.06 -7.70
CA LEU A 89 1.47 5.30 -9.14
C LEU A 89 2.70 4.91 -9.95
N SER A 90 3.91 5.21 -9.45
CA SER A 90 5.15 4.83 -10.14
C SER A 90 5.29 3.32 -10.26
N PHE A 91 4.97 2.58 -9.19
CA PHE A 91 4.99 1.11 -9.22
C PHE A 91 3.90 0.55 -10.15
N PHE A 92 2.67 1.05 -10.03
CA PHE A 92 1.55 0.65 -10.89
C PHE A 92 1.89 0.83 -12.36
N LEU A 93 2.35 2.01 -12.76
CA LEU A 93 2.77 2.31 -14.14
C LEU A 93 3.93 1.41 -14.59
N TRP A 94 4.88 1.12 -13.70
CA TRP A 94 5.98 0.20 -14.00
C TRP A 94 5.49 -1.23 -14.27
N THR A 95 4.41 -1.70 -13.65
CA THR A 95 3.88 -3.05 -13.93
C THR A 95 3.44 -3.21 -15.39
N PHE A 96 3.03 -2.14 -16.06
CA PHE A 96 2.66 -2.14 -17.49
C PHE A 96 3.86 -1.89 -18.44
N HIS A 97 5.08 -1.76 -17.91
CA HIS A 97 6.29 -1.62 -18.72
C HIS A 97 6.47 -2.70 -19.80
N PRO A 98 6.10 -4.00 -19.59
CA PRO A 98 6.19 -5.03 -20.62
C PRO A 98 5.40 -4.71 -21.90
N PHE A 99 4.26 -4.01 -21.82
CA PHE A 99 3.47 -3.66 -23.00
C PHE A 99 4.19 -2.65 -23.92
N ILE A 100 5.01 -1.77 -23.34
CA ILE A 100 5.67 -0.66 -24.06
C ILE A 100 7.10 -1.05 -24.46
N PHE A 101 7.88 -1.62 -23.54
CA PHE A 101 9.32 -1.86 -23.74
C PHE A 101 9.64 -3.34 -23.88
N LYS A 102 10.51 -3.70 -24.83
CA LYS A 102 10.92 -5.11 -25.08
C LYS A 102 11.68 -5.66 -23.88
N SER A 103 10.96 -6.31 -22.96
CA SER A 103 11.53 -6.90 -21.75
C SER A 103 10.79 -8.20 -21.42
N LYS A 104 11.33 -9.34 -21.87
CA LYS A 104 10.72 -10.68 -21.75
C LYS A 104 10.75 -11.30 -20.34
N LYS A 105 10.77 -10.51 -19.26
CA LYS A 105 11.03 -11.06 -17.91
C LYS A 105 9.85 -11.02 -16.95
N ILE A 106 8.76 -10.35 -17.30
CA ILE A 106 7.74 -9.98 -16.32
C ILE A 106 6.36 -10.00 -16.98
N TYR A 107 5.42 -10.70 -16.35
CA TYR A 107 3.99 -10.58 -16.61
C TYR A 107 3.32 -9.82 -15.48
N THR A 108 2.46 -8.87 -15.84
CA THR A 108 1.71 -7.98 -14.95
C THR A 108 0.84 -8.78 -14.00
N VAL A 109 0.08 -9.75 -14.54
CA VAL A 109 -0.79 -10.62 -13.75
C VAL A 109 -0.01 -11.38 -12.69
N LEU A 110 1.13 -11.97 -13.06
CA LEU A 110 1.94 -12.74 -12.10
C LEU A 110 2.58 -11.87 -11.02
N ILE A 111 3.00 -10.63 -11.34
CA ILE A 111 3.42 -9.68 -10.30
C ILE A 111 2.27 -9.43 -9.34
N TRP A 112 1.09 -9.09 -9.84
CA TRP A 112 -0.04 -8.71 -9.00
C TRP A 112 -0.53 -9.88 -8.14
N CYS A 113 -0.51 -11.12 -8.64
CA CYS A 113 -0.75 -12.30 -7.81
C CYS A 113 0.23 -12.38 -6.62
N ARG A 114 1.53 -12.16 -6.85
CA ARG A 114 2.54 -12.19 -5.78
C ARG A 114 2.39 -11.03 -4.80
N VAL A 115 2.22 -9.81 -5.33
CA VAL A 115 2.00 -8.59 -4.53
C VAL A 115 0.77 -8.76 -3.66
N LEU A 116 -0.36 -9.21 -4.22
CA LEU A 116 -1.57 -9.47 -3.45
C LEU A 116 -1.36 -10.54 -2.39
N ALA A 117 -0.64 -11.63 -2.68
CA ALA A 117 -0.31 -12.64 -1.67
C ALA A 117 0.48 -12.05 -0.48
N PHE A 118 1.50 -11.22 -0.76
CA PHE A 118 2.25 -10.53 0.29
C PHE A 118 1.37 -9.57 1.09
N LEU A 119 0.51 -8.81 0.41
CA LEU A 119 -0.40 -7.87 1.05
C LEU A 119 -1.42 -8.58 1.93
N VAL A 120 -2.04 -9.68 1.46
CA VAL A 120 -3.01 -10.47 2.24
C VAL A 120 -2.38 -10.98 3.52
N ALA A 121 -1.19 -11.59 3.44
CA ALA A 121 -0.49 -12.08 4.62
C ALA A 121 -0.19 -10.94 5.62
N CYS A 122 0.31 -9.80 5.13
CA CYS A 122 0.55 -8.63 5.99
C CYS A 122 -0.75 -8.09 6.61
N GLN A 123 -1.84 -8.05 5.85
CA GLN A 123 -3.13 -7.52 6.31
C GLN A 123 -3.80 -8.39 7.35
N ILE A 124 -3.71 -9.72 7.23
CA ILE A 124 -4.21 -10.62 8.27
C ILE A 124 -3.48 -10.35 9.60
N LEU A 125 -2.14 -10.27 9.55
CA LEU A 125 -1.33 -9.95 10.74
C LEU A 125 -1.72 -8.59 11.31
N ARG A 126 -1.94 -7.59 10.44
CA ARG A 126 -2.34 -6.25 10.84
C ARG A 126 -3.74 -6.20 11.48
N ILE A 127 -4.70 -6.93 10.95
CA ILE A 127 -6.05 -7.03 11.52
C ILE A 127 -5.95 -7.60 12.94
N ILE A 128 -5.16 -8.66 13.13
CA ILE A 128 -4.96 -9.26 14.44
C ILE A 128 -4.36 -8.23 15.43
N THR A 129 -3.33 -7.49 15.02
CA THR A 129 -2.65 -6.53 15.92
C THR A 129 -3.56 -5.39 16.37
N PHE A 130 -4.25 -4.71 15.45
CA PHE A 130 -5.08 -3.55 15.82
C PHE A 130 -6.40 -3.92 16.50
N TYR A 131 -6.88 -5.17 16.37
CA TYR A 131 -8.03 -5.65 17.15
C TYR A 131 -7.63 -6.20 18.51
N SER A 132 -6.39 -6.67 18.66
CA SER A 132 -5.88 -7.14 19.95
C SER A 132 -5.64 -6.00 20.93
N THR A 133 -5.20 -4.84 20.44
CA THR A 133 -4.96 -3.66 21.27
C THR A 133 -5.24 -2.39 20.49
N ILE A 134 -6.13 -1.56 21.04
CA ILE A 134 -6.52 -0.28 20.44
C ILE A 134 -5.79 0.83 21.20
N LEU A 135 -4.97 1.59 20.47
CA LEU A 135 -4.23 2.73 21.00
C LEU A 135 -4.77 4.04 20.40
N PRO A 136 -4.63 5.17 21.11
CA PRO A 136 -5.08 6.47 20.62
C PRO A 136 -4.24 6.90 19.41
N GLY A 137 -4.91 7.27 18.31
CA GLY A 137 -4.24 7.65 17.07
C GLY A 137 -3.48 8.98 17.17
N PRO A 138 -2.25 9.10 16.65
CA PRO A 138 -1.44 10.32 16.77
C PRO A 138 -1.89 11.47 15.83
N ASN A 139 -2.69 11.13 14.82
CA ASN A 139 -3.09 12.03 13.74
C ASN A 139 -3.97 13.18 14.27
N TYR A 140 -3.78 14.38 13.73
CA TYR A 140 -4.48 15.60 14.16
C TYR A 140 -6.00 15.45 14.26
N HIS A 141 -6.62 14.74 13.31
CA HIS A 141 -8.07 14.56 13.27
C HIS A 141 -8.59 13.47 14.22
N CYS A 142 -7.71 12.73 14.88
CA CYS A 142 -8.04 11.68 15.85
C CYS A 142 -7.87 12.13 17.30
N ARG A 143 -7.34 13.34 17.54
CA ARG A 143 -7.14 13.91 18.88
C ARG A 143 -8.46 14.35 19.51
N GLU A 144 -8.47 14.45 20.84
CA GLU A 144 -9.59 14.97 21.61
C GLU A 144 -10.04 16.34 21.09
N GLY A 145 -11.35 16.56 20.98
CA GLY A 145 -11.96 17.78 20.45
C GLY A 145 -12.18 17.79 18.93
N SER A 146 -11.63 16.84 18.17
CA SER A 146 -11.93 16.69 16.74
C SER A 146 -13.27 15.99 16.52
N ARG A 147 -14.13 16.55 15.66
CA ARG A 147 -15.40 15.93 15.23
C ARG A 147 -15.24 14.58 14.52
N ARG A 148 -14.03 14.24 14.05
CA ARG A 148 -13.72 13.00 13.32
C ARG A 148 -13.00 11.95 14.19
N ALA A 149 -12.73 12.26 15.46
CA ALA A 149 -11.98 11.36 16.34
C ALA A 149 -12.76 10.09 16.69
N THR A 150 -14.08 10.19 16.83
CA THR A 150 -14.98 9.07 17.10
C THR A 150 -16.06 9.01 16.03
N LEU A 151 -16.32 7.81 15.50
CA LEU A 151 -17.48 7.59 14.65
C LEU A 151 -18.73 7.38 15.52
N PRO A 152 -19.90 7.95 15.16
CA PRO A 152 -21.15 7.63 15.82
C PRO A 152 -21.48 6.15 15.62
N ARG A 153 -22.24 5.55 16.54
CA ARG A 153 -22.68 4.16 16.43
C ARG A 153 -23.46 3.98 15.12
N PRO A 154 -23.15 2.95 14.30
CA PRO A 154 -23.84 2.76 13.03
C PRO A 154 -25.29 2.37 13.28
N ASP A 155 -26.21 3.07 12.63
CA ASP A 155 -27.65 2.76 12.72
C ASP A 155 -28.02 1.55 11.84
N ASN A 156 -27.24 1.30 10.79
CA ASN A 156 -27.46 0.21 9.83
C ASN A 156 -26.16 -0.55 9.51
N LEU A 157 -26.27 -1.86 9.29
CA LEU A 157 -25.15 -2.71 8.84
C LEU A 157 -24.59 -2.26 7.47
N PHE A 158 -25.43 -1.66 6.62
CA PHE A 158 -25.01 -1.09 5.34
C PHE A 158 -24.00 0.05 5.49
N GLU A 159 -24.08 0.85 6.57
CA GLU A 159 -23.11 1.91 6.79
C GLU A 159 -21.73 1.35 7.09
N VAL A 160 -21.65 0.24 7.83
CA VAL A 160 -20.38 -0.42 8.14
C VAL A 160 -19.77 -1.04 6.89
N LEU A 161 -20.61 -1.67 6.04
CA LEU A 161 -20.17 -2.33 4.81
C LEU A 161 -19.78 -1.33 3.71
N LEU A 162 -20.38 -0.15 3.62
CA LEU A 162 -20.14 0.77 2.52
C LEU A 162 -18.87 1.61 2.76
N ILE A 163 -17.71 1.14 2.28
CA ILE A 163 -16.44 1.87 2.39
C ILE A 163 -16.47 3.13 1.51
N ILE A 164 -16.67 4.29 2.12
CA ILE A 164 -16.57 5.59 1.44
C ILE A 164 -15.08 5.96 1.33
N PRO A 165 -14.58 6.49 0.18
CA PRO A 165 -13.17 6.87 0.01
C PRO A 165 -12.65 7.82 1.09
N ARG A 166 -13.50 8.73 1.58
CA ARG A 166 -13.18 9.61 2.72
C ARG A 166 -12.97 8.83 4.02
N GLY A 167 -13.71 7.75 4.26
CA GLY A 167 -13.53 6.91 5.45
C GLY A 167 -12.20 6.16 5.45
N VAL A 168 -11.64 5.86 4.28
CA VAL A 168 -10.32 5.23 4.14
C VAL A 168 -9.19 6.24 4.43
N LEU A 169 -9.35 7.50 4.00
CA LEU A 169 -8.36 8.56 4.25
C LEU A 169 -8.38 9.13 5.67
N TYR A 170 -9.53 9.10 6.35
CA TYR A 170 -9.72 9.68 7.68
C TYR A 170 -10.05 8.62 8.75
N GLY A 171 -9.47 7.42 8.60
CA GLY A 171 -9.60 6.37 9.61
C GLY A 171 -8.79 6.72 10.87
N CYS A 172 -9.41 6.63 12.04
CA CYS A 172 -8.73 6.76 13.33
C CYS A 172 -8.52 5.42 14.01
N GLY A 173 -7.39 5.30 14.69
CA GLY A 173 -6.87 4.07 15.26
C GLY A 173 -5.37 4.00 14.99
N ASP A 174 -4.62 3.51 15.97
CA ASP A 174 -3.19 3.31 15.82
C ASP A 174 -2.93 2.00 15.06
N LEU A 175 -3.26 1.98 13.77
CA LEU A 175 -3.36 0.77 12.97
C LEU A 175 -1.99 0.08 12.76
N ILE A 176 -1.43 -0.54 13.81
CA ILE A 176 -0.17 -1.27 13.80
C ILE A 176 -0.36 -2.43 12.83
N PHE A 177 0.48 -2.61 11.81
CA PHE A 177 1.58 -1.78 11.34
C PHE A 177 1.17 -0.96 10.11
N SER A 178 1.81 0.19 9.86
CA SER A 178 1.35 1.22 8.90
C SER A 178 1.12 0.72 7.47
N SER A 179 0.00 1.11 6.84
CA SER A 179 -0.43 0.59 5.52
C SER A 179 0.42 1.15 4.41
N HIS A 180 0.73 2.44 4.50
CA HIS A 180 1.65 3.12 3.61
C HIS A 180 2.99 2.38 3.55
N MET A 181 3.49 1.94 4.71
CA MET A 181 4.72 1.16 4.79
C MET A 181 4.59 -0.24 4.21
N ILE A 182 3.47 -0.94 4.46
CA ILE A 182 3.19 -2.25 3.85
C ILE A 182 3.28 -2.16 2.32
N PHE A 183 2.50 -1.27 1.71
CA PHE A 183 2.45 -1.13 0.26
C PHE A 183 3.81 -0.70 -0.30
N SER A 184 4.42 0.35 0.26
CA SER A 184 5.71 0.86 -0.22
C SER A 184 6.83 -0.17 -0.13
N LEU A 185 6.94 -0.91 0.98
CA LEU A 185 7.96 -1.94 1.16
C LEU A 185 7.73 -3.13 0.21
N VAL A 186 6.49 -3.60 0.06
CA VAL A 186 6.16 -4.68 -0.90
C VAL A 186 6.52 -4.25 -2.32
N PHE A 187 6.20 -3.02 -2.72
CA PHE A 187 6.50 -2.48 -4.05
C PHE A 187 8.00 -2.36 -4.30
N VAL A 188 8.76 -1.78 -3.37
CA VAL A 188 10.21 -1.62 -3.52
C VAL A 188 10.93 -2.97 -3.50
N ARG A 189 10.50 -3.93 -2.67
CA ARG A 189 11.04 -5.30 -2.67
C ARG A 189 10.73 -6.02 -3.99
N THR A 190 9.53 -5.86 -4.51
CA THR A 190 9.15 -6.43 -5.81
C THR A 190 9.99 -5.81 -6.94
N TYR A 191 10.16 -4.49 -6.94
CA TYR A 191 11.03 -3.80 -7.90
C TYR A 191 12.51 -4.18 -7.74
N GLN A 192 12.98 -4.42 -6.51
CA GLN A 192 14.33 -4.90 -6.25
C GLN A 192 14.58 -6.26 -6.92
N LYS A 193 13.59 -7.16 -6.88
CA LYS A 193 13.69 -8.51 -7.48
C LYS A 193 13.58 -8.49 -9.00
N TYR A 194 12.56 -7.83 -9.54
CA TYR A 194 12.25 -7.90 -10.98
C TYR A 194 12.75 -6.70 -11.81
N GLY A 195 12.98 -5.56 -11.17
CA GLY A 195 13.47 -4.36 -11.84
C GLY A 195 14.89 -4.53 -12.38
N THR A 196 15.18 -3.88 -13.50
CA THR A 196 16.47 -3.99 -14.18
C THR A 196 17.43 -2.84 -13.85
N ARG A 197 16.92 -1.63 -13.61
CA ARG A 197 17.73 -0.41 -13.46
C ARG A 197 18.22 -0.23 -12.01
N ARG A 198 19.54 -0.34 -11.79
CA ARG A 198 20.18 -0.20 -10.46
C ARG A 198 19.93 1.16 -9.81
N PHE A 199 20.01 2.24 -10.57
CA PHE A 199 19.75 3.59 -10.06
C PHE A 199 18.34 3.73 -9.48
N ILE A 200 17.32 3.24 -10.21
CA ILE A 200 15.93 3.30 -9.74
C ILE A 200 15.75 2.45 -8.47
N LYS A 201 16.46 1.32 -8.34
CA LYS A 201 16.44 0.52 -7.10
C LYS A 201 16.95 1.32 -5.90
N GLN A 202 18.08 2.00 -6.05
CA GLN A 202 18.64 2.85 -4.98
C GLN A 202 17.70 4.00 -4.63
N CYS A 203 17.16 4.69 -5.64
CA CYS A 203 16.18 5.76 -5.43
C CYS A 203 14.91 5.24 -4.75
N ALA A 204 14.41 4.06 -5.12
CA ALA A 204 13.23 3.45 -4.52
C ALA A 204 13.44 3.19 -3.01
N TRP A 205 14.60 2.63 -2.63
CA TRP A 205 14.94 2.44 -1.22
C TRP A 205 15.07 3.76 -0.46
N LEU A 206 15.73 4.76 -1.06
CA LEU A 206 15.83 6.10 -0.47
C LEU A 206 14.45 6.71 -0.24
N VAL A 207 13.55 6.61 -1.23
CA VAL A 207 12.19 7.15 -1.14
C VAL A 207 11.41 6.47 -0.01
N VAL A 208 11.55 5.16 0.20
CA VAL A 208 10.88 4.47 1.32
C VAL A 208 11.41 4.91 2.68
N VAL A 209 12.73 5.14 2.81
CA VAL A 209 13.31 5.70 4.04
C VAL A 209 12.77 7.10 4.29
N VAL A 210 12.77 7.97 3.27
CA VAL A 210 12.22 9.33 3.38
C VAL A 210 10.72 9.29 3.72
N GLN A 211 9.96 8.41 3.08
CA GLN A 211 8.54 8.21 3.37
C GLN A 211 8.30 7.77 4.81
N SER A 212 9.14 6.88 5.35
CA SER A 212 9.09 6.44 6.76
C SER A 212 9.21 7.63 7.70
N LEU A 213 10.21 8.49 7.47
CA LEU A 213 10.45 9.69 8.29
C LEU A 213 9.29 10.69 8.16
N LEU A 214 8.79 10.90 6.94
CA LEU A 214 7.67 11.82 6.69
C LEU A 214 6.36 11.34 7.34
N ILE A 215 6.11 10.03 7.39
CA ILE A 215 4.93 9.46 8.07
C ILE A 215 4.97 9.80 9.57
N ILE A 216 6.12 9.61 10.22
CA ILE A 216 6.31 9.91 11.64
C ILE A 216 6.23 11.43 11.89
N ALA A 217 6.89 12.23 11.05
CA ALA A 217 6.93 13.68 11.17
C ALA A 217 5.58 14.36 10.86
N SER A 218 4.71 13.72 10.06
CA SER A 218 3.32 14.13 9.83
C SER A 218 2.33 13.64 10.91
N ARG A 219 2.83 12.99 11.97
CA ARG A 219 2.05 12.44 13.09
C ARG A 219 0.95 11.48 12.65
N LYS A 220 1.10 10.81 11.50
CA LYS A 220 0.07 9.88 10.99
C LYS A 220 0.07 8.53 11.71
N HIS A 221 1.26 8.09 12.07
CA HIS A 221 1.54 6.81 12.72
C HIS A 221 2.63 7.02 13.76
N TYR A 222 2.64 6.19 14.79
CA TYR A 222 3.77 6.17 15.72
C TYR A 222 4.98 5.50 15.05
N THR A 223 6.15 5.69 15.66
CA THR A 223 7.39 5.06 15.21
C THR A 223 7.30 3.55 15.25
N VAL A 224 6.60 2.98 16.23
CA VAL A 224 6.39 1.53 16.35
C VAL A 224 5.69 0.96 15.11
N ASP A 225 4.68 1.64 14.55
CA ASP A 225 3.96 1.19 13.35
C ASP A 225 4.87 1.07 12.14
N VAL A 226 5.82 1.99 12.02
CA VAL A 226 6.76 2.07 10.91
C VAL A 226 7.85 1.02 11.10
N VAL A 227 8.43 0.92 12.30
CA VAL A 227 9.50 -0.03 12.61
C VAL A 227 9.00 -1.48 12.51
N VAL A 228 7.83 -1.79 13.08
CA VAL A 228 7.23 -3.12 12.96
C VAL A 228 6.90 -3.45 11.50
N ALA A 229 6.45 -2.48 10.70
CA ALA A 229 6.24 -2.70 9.26
C ALA A 229 7.55 -3.10 8.55
N TRP A 230 8.67 -2.44 8.86
CA TRP A 230 9.98 -2.77 8.30
C TRP A 230 10.40 -4.22 8.58
N TYR A 231 10.15 -4.73 9.78
CA TYR A 231 10.47 -6.11 10.12
C TYR A 231 9.50 -7.10 9.49
N THR A 232 8.21 -6.93 9.76
CA THR A 232 7.17 -7.89 9.39
C THR A 232 7.04 -8.01 7.88
N VAL A 233 7.04 -6.91 7.13
CA VAL A 233 6.87 -6.98 5.67
C VAL A 233 8.05 -7.70 5.01
N ASN A 234 9.28 -7.39 5.41
CA ASN A 234 10.46 -8.05 4.85
C ASN A 234 10.48 -9.55 5.16
N LEU A 235 10.06 -9.93 6.36
CA LEU A 235 9.93 -11.33 6.79
C LEU A 235 8.82 -12.06 6.02
N VAL A 236 7.64 -11.46 5.89
CA VAL A 236 6.51 -12.03 5.12
C VAL A 236 6.91 -12.23 3.67
N VAL A 237 7.51 -11.22 3.03
CA VAL A 237 7.99 -11.33 1.65
C VAL A 237 9.01 -12.46 1.54
N PHE A 238 9.94 -12.59 2.48
CA PHE A 238 10.93 -13.67 2.48
C PHE A 238 10.27 -15.06 2.54
N PHE A 239 9.34 -15.29 3.48
CA PHE A 239 8.70 -16.61 3.65
C PHE A 239 7.75 -16.96 2.51
N VAL A 240 6.92 -16.02 2.07
CA VAL A 240 5.94 -16.25 1.01
C VAL A 240 6.64 -16.48 -0.33
N ASP A 241 7.73 -15.76 -0.60
CA ASP A 241 8.49 -15.93 -1.85
C ASP A 241 9.18 -17.30 -1.94
N HIS A 242 9.54 -17.94 -0.81
CA HIS A 242 10.04 -19.32 -0.79
C HIS A 242 8.96 -20.38 -1.07
N LYS A 243 7.68 -20.04 -0.86
CA LYS A 243 6.55 -20.98 -1.02
C LYS A 243 5.85 -20.85 -2.36
N LEU A 244 6.04 -19.74 -3.06
CA LEU A 244 5.46 -19.53 -4.39
C LEU A 244 6.38 -20.12 -5.47
N PRO A 245 5.88 -20.97 -6.39
CA PRO A 245 6.68 -21.47 -7.50
C PRO A 245 7.20 -20.31 -8.37
N GLY A 246 8.46 -20.46 -8.79
CA GLY A 246 9.27 -19.46 -9.48
C GLY A 246 8.67 -18.91 -10.76
#